data_AF-A0A2V8H0H8-F1
#
_entry.id   AF-A0A2V8H0H8-F1
#
_cell.length_a   1.000
_cell.length_b   1.000
_cell.length_c   1.000
_cell.angle_alpha   90.00
_cell.angle_beta   90.00
_cell.angle_gamma   90.00
#
_symmetry.space_group_name_H-M   'P 1'
#
loop_
_entity.id
_entity.type
_entity.pdbx_description
1 polymer ?
#
loop_
_entity_poly.entity_id
_entity_poly.type
_entity_poly.pdbx_seq_one_letter_code
_entity_poly.pdbx_strand_id
1 'polypeptide(L)'
;MAAIATLVAGVVLGYLGQRSRMCFVGGIRDFMLVRDRYLLRGLIAFGVTAWLAFPLMTAIGAPGVGPFGASDVVTVILTACGGFGVGYISTLANGCPFRQHVLAAQGVISSAAYLAGFLAGAVIFHAWAAPLLLRLLPAWG
;
A
#
# COMPACT_ATOMS: atom_id res chain seq x y z
N MET A 1 -15.08 7.97 -19.24
CA MET A 1 -15.58 6.79 -18.48
C MET A 1 -14.66 6.36 -17.33
N ALA A 2 -13.32 6.45 -17.46
CA ALA A 2 -12.39 5.96 -16.42
C ALA A 2 -12.57 6.58 -15.03
N ALA A 3 -12.87 7.88 -14.93
CA ALA A 3 -13.05 8.57 -13.64
C ALA A 3 -14.24 8.04 -12.82
N ILE A 4 -15.34 7.67 -13.47
CA ILE A 4 -16.52 7.11 -12.79
C ILE A 4 -16.22 5.70 -12.31
N ALA A 5 -15.52 4.90 -13.14
CA ALA A 5 -15.12 3.54 -12.77
C ALA A 5 -14.18 3.52 -11.56
N THR A 6 -13.20 4.43 -11.48
CA THR A 6 -12.29 4.51 -10.33
C THR A 6 -12.98 5.02 -9.07
N LEU A 7 -13.96 5.93 -9.20
CA LEU A 7 -14.74 6.44 -8.08
C LEU A 7 -15.65 5.34 -7.50
N VAL A 8 -16.35 4.58 -8.35
CA VAL A 8 -17.15 3.42 -7.93
C VAL A 8 -16.27 2.36 -7.28
N ALA A 9 -15.11 2.03 -7.88
CA ALA A 9 -14.17 1.08 -7.29
C ALA A 9 -13.66 1.55 -5.92
N GLY A 10 -13.33 2.84 -5.77
CA GLY A 10 -12.90 3.43 -4.50
C GLY A 10 -13.97 3.35 -3.41
N VAL A 11 -15.24 3.63 -3.74
CA VAL A 11 -16.36 3.54 -2.80
C VAL A 11 -16.58 2.09 -2.35
N VAL A 12 -16.55 1.14 -3.28
CA VAL A 12 -16.71 -0.30 -2.96
C VAL A 12 -15.58 -0.79 -2.07
N LEU A 13 -14.33 -0.46 -2.40
CA LEU A 13 -13.16 -0.84 -1.59
C LEU A 13 -13.19 -0.17 -0.20
N GLY A 14 -13.61 1.09 -0.13
CA GLY A 14 -13.79 1.82 1.14
C GLY A 14 -14.84 1.18 2.04
N TYR A 15 -16.01 0.85 1.48
CA TYR A 15 -17.09 0.17 2.20
C TYR A 15 -16.66 -1.23 2.70
N LEU A 16 -16.04 -2.03 1.85
CA LEU A 16 -15.51 -3.34 2.22
C LEU A 16 -14.43 -3.23 3.30
N GLY A 17 -13.55 -2.23 3.21
CA GLY A 17 -12.52 -1.95 4.20
C GLY A 17 -13.08 -1.58 5.57
N GLN A 18 -14.13 -0.74 5.61
CA GLN A 18 -14.83 -0.38 6.84
C GLN A 18 -15.51 -1.58 7.50
N ARG A 19 -16.18 -2.43 6.71
CA ARG A 19 -16.90 -3.61 7.23
C ARG A 19 -15.96 -4.69 7.76
N SER A 20 -14.86 -4.93 7.07
CA SER A 20 -13.92 -6.01 7.39
C SER A 20 -12.92 -5.66 8.50
N ARG A 21 -12.77 -4.37 8.83
CA ARG A 21 -11.75 -3.87 9.77
C ARG A 21 -10.35 -4.44 9.46
N MET A 22 -10.04 -4.61 8.18
CA MET A 22 -8.81 -5.23 7.71
C MET A 22 -7.57 -4.48 8.21
N CYS A 23 -6.69 -5.20 8.91
CA CYS A 23 -5.37 -4.73 9.29
C CYS A 23 -4.34 -5.79 8.88
N PHE A 24 -3.48 -5.47 7.92
CA PHE A 24 -2.42 -6.36 7.43
C PHE A 24 -1.51 -6.85 8.57
N VAL A 25 -1.11 -5.94 9.46
CA VAL A 25 -0.30 -6.24 10.65
C VAL A 25 -1.11 -7.02 11.70
N GLY A 26 -2.37 -6.62 11.92
CA GLY A 26 -3.26 -7.27 12.87
C GLY A 26 -3.55 -8.72 12.51
N GLY A 27 -3.76 -9.02 11.22
CA GLY A 27 -3.98 -10.39 10.74
C GLY A 27 -2.80 -11.32 11.01
N ILE A 28 -1.56 -10.83 10.87
CA ILE A 28 -0.36 -11.61 11.20
C ILE A 28 -0.23 -11.79 12.71
N ARG A 29 -0.44 -10.73 13.50
CA ARG A 29 -0.36 -10.77 14.96
C ARG A 29 -1.41 -11.72 15.56
N ASP A 30 -2.66 -11.61 15.13
CA ASP A 30 -3.79 -12.39 15.66
C ASP A 30 -3.67 -13.87 15.24
N PHE A 31 -3.06 -14.15 14.08
CA PHE A 31 -2.69 -15.52 13.69
C PHE A 31 -1.63 -16.11 14.62
N MET A 32 -0.62 -15.34 15.03
CA MET A 32 0.42 -15.83 15.95
C MET A 32 -0.11 -16.03 17.38
N LEU A 33 -0.96 -15.12 17.87
CA LEU A 33 -1.42 -15.13 19.27
C LEU A 33 -2.66 -15.99 19.51
N VAL A 34 -3.70 -15.83 18.69
CA VAL A 34 -5.03 -16.44 18.88
C VAL A 34 -5.29 -17.56 17.86
N ARG A 35 -4.42 -17.68 16.84
CA ARG A 35 -4.56 -18.63 15.72
C ARG A 35 -5.83 -18.40 14.90
N ASP A 36 -6.36 -17.18 14.93
CA ASP A 36 -7.52 -16.81 14.13
C ASP A 36 -7.12 -16.70 12.66
N ARG A 37 -7.74 -17.54 11.82
CA ARG A 37 -7.47 -17.61 10.38
C ARG A 37 -8.43 -16.75 9.55
N TYR A 38 -9.41 -16.10 10.16
CA TYR A 38 -10.42 -15.32 9.44
C TYR A 38 -9.81 -14.08 8.78
N LEU A 39 -9.09 -13.25 9.55
CA LEU A 39 -8.37 -12.08 8.99
C LEU A 39 -7.23 -12.50 8.05
N LEU A 40 -6.54 -13.60 8.38
CA LEU A 40 -5.43 -14.11 7.56
C LEU A 40 -5.90 -14.58 6.17
N ARG A 41 -7.06 -15.23 6.09
CA ARG A 41 -7.66 -15.61 4.80
C ARG A 41 -8.02 -14.40 3.94
N GLY A 42 -8.52 -13.32 4.54
CA GLY A 42 -8.77 -12.06 3.83
C GLY A 42 -7.48 -11.43 3.28
N LEU A 43 -6.40 -11.46 4.07
CA LEU A 43 -5.08 -11.01 3.65
C LEU A 43 -4.53 -11.82 2.47
N ILE A 44 -4.57 -13.15 2.57
CA ILE A 44 -4.10 -14.05 1.50
C ILE A 44 -4.95 -13.88 0.24
N ALA A 45 -6.27 -13.79 0.37
CA ALA A 45 -7.17 -13.56 -0.76
C ALA A 45 -6.84 -12.23 -1.47
N PHE A 46 -6.61 -11.15 -0.72
CA PHE A 46 -6.20 -9.87 -1.31
C PHE A 46 -4.87 -9.99 -2.07
N GLY A 47 -3.85 -10.63 -1.46
CA GLY A 47 -2.56 -10.84 -2.12
C GLY A 47 -2.65 -11.67 -3.40
N VAL A 48 -3.38 -12.78 -3.36
CA VAL A 48 -3.58 -13.66 -4.53
C VAL A 48 -4.39 -12.96 -5.62
N THR A 49 -5.47 -12.27 -5.26
CA THR A 49 -6.27 -11.51 -6.24
C THR A 49 -5.46 -10.42 -6.90
N ALA A 50 -4.62 -9.69 -6.17
CA ALA A 50 -3.72 -8.70 -6.74
C ALA A 50 -2.71 -9.35 -7.70
N TRP A 51 -2.06 -10.44 -7.28
CA TRP A 51 -1.10 -11.18 -8.10
C TRP A 51 -1.70 -11.69 -9.41
N LEU A 52 -2.96 -12.12 -9.41
CA LEU A 52 -3.66 -12.60 -10.61
C LEU A 52 -4.25 -11.45 -11.44
N ALA A 53 -4.76 -10.41 -10.80
CA ALA A 53 -5.42 -9.28 -11.48
C ALA A 53 -4.42 -8.45 -12.28
N PHE A 54 -3.22 -8.19 -11.78
CA PHE A 54 -2.21 -7.39 -12.48
C PHE A 54 -1.76 -7.95 -13.85
N PRO A 55 -1.37 -9.25 -13.98
CA PRO A 55 -1.04 -9.82 -15.28
C PRO A 55 -2.27 -9.95 -16.19
N LEU A 56 -3.44 -10.26 -15.63
CA LEU A 56 -4.69 -10.34 -16.41
C LEU A 56 -5.08 -8.97 -17.00
N MET A 57 -4.94 -7.90 -16.22
CA MET A 57 -5.17 -6.52 -16.66
C MET A 57 -4.17 -6.10 -17.76
N THR A 58 -2.93 -6.57 -17.67
CA THR A 58 -1.91 -6.33 -18.70
C THR A 58 -2.24 -7.07 -20.00
N ALA A 59 -2.79 -8.29 -19.91
CA ALA A 59 -3.20 -9.08 -21.07
C ALA A 59 -4.40 -8.49 -21.84
N ILE A 60 -5.28 -7.73 -21.17
CA ILE A 60 -6.44 -7.06 -21.79
C ILE A 60 -6.11 -5.65 -22.34
N GLY A 61 -4.83 -5.27 -22.38
CA GLY A 61 -4.39 -4.00 -22.95
C GLY A 61 -4.53 -2.78 -22.03
N ALA A 62 -4.76 -2.98 -20.73
CA ALA A 62 -4.58 -1.89 -19.76
C ALA A 62 -3.09 -1.52 -19.70
N PRO A 63 -2.73 -0.24 -19.46
CA PRO A 63 -1.33 0.15 -19.29
C PRO A 63 -0.73 -0.75 -18.21
N GLY A 64 0.21 -1.61 -18.62
CA GLY A 64 0.87 -2.54 -17.73
C GLY A 64 1.38 -1.78 -16.51
N VAL A 65 1.16 -2.33 -15.32
CA VAL A 65 1.76 -1.80 -14.10
C VAL A 65 3.25 -1.67 -14.39
N GLY A 66 3.79 -0.46 -14.19
CA GLY A 66 5.15 -0.10 -14.55
C GLY A 66 6.15 -1.18 -14.13
N PRO A 67 7.23 -1.33 -14.89
CA PRO A 67 7.94 -2.59 -15.00
C PRO A 67 8.21 -3.22 -13.62
N PHE A 68 7.82 -4.47 -13.45
CA PHE A 68 8.65 -5.43 -12.69
C PHE A 68 10.04 -5.62 -13.35
N GLY A 69 10.52 -4.62 -14.09
CA GLY A 69 11.48 -4.69 -15.20
C GLY A 69 12.43 -3.52 -15.13
N ALA A 70 13.31 -3.65 -14.14
CA ALA A 70 14.68 -3.14 -14.03
C ALA A 70 14.99 -3.30 -12.54
N SER A 71 15.06 -4.54 -12.08
CA SER A 71 15.50 -4.86 -10.74
C SER A 71 17.02 -4.69 -10.69
N ASP A 72 17.48 -3.45 -10.80
CA ASP A 72 18.82 -3.11 -10.38
C ASP A 72 18.88 -3.37 -8.88
N VAL A 73 20.02 -3.90 -8.42
CA VAL A 73 20.23 -4.20 -6.99
C VAL A 73 19.88 -2.99 -6.12
N VAL A 74 20.09 -1.77 -6.63
CA VAL A 74 19.79 -0.52 -5.94
C VAL A 74 18.29 -0.27 -5.78
N THR A 75 17.45 -0.54 -6.79
CA THR A 75 16.00 -0.33 -6.68
C THR A 75 15.37 -1.33 -5.71
N VAL A 76 15.89 -2.55 -5.66
CA VAL A 76 15.48 -3.58 -4.69
C VAL A 76 15.87 -3.17 -3.27
N ILE A 77 17.11 -2.72 -3.05
CA ILE A 77 17.57 -2.27 -1.73
C ILE A 77 16.75 -1.06 -1.26
N LEU A 78 16.56 -0.06 -2.11
CA LEU A 78 15.78 1.14 -1.76
C LEU A 78 14.32 0.80 -1.44
N THR A 79 13.71 -0.09 -2.22
CA THR A 79 12.32 -0.54 -1.98
C THR A 79 12.21 -1.36 -0.71
N ALA A 80 13.20 -2.23 -0.43
CA ALA A 80 13.26 -2.99 0.81
C ALA A 80 13.41 -2.05 2.02
N CYS A 81 14.41 -1.15 2.01
CA CYS A 81 14.63 -0.17 3.06
C CYS A 81 13.41 0.73 3.28
N GLY A 82 12.79 1.23 2.21
CA GLY A 82 11.57 2.03 2.27
C GLY A 82 10.38 1.23 2.82
N GLY A 83 10.18 0.01 2.36
CA GLY A 83 9.14 -0.89 2.86
C GLY A 83 9.29 -1.23 4.34
N PHE A 84 10.51 -1.55 4.78
CA PHE A 84 10.82 -1.76 6.20
C PHE A 84 10.59 -0.49 7.03
N GLY A 85 11.01 0.67 6.53
CA GLY A 85 10.79 1.96 7.19
C GLY A 85 9.31 2.28 7.37
N VAL A 86 8.51 2.18 6.30
CA VAL A 86 7.05 2.40 6.36
C VAL A 86 6.40 1.39 7.28
N GLY A 87 6.82 0.12 7.23
CA GLY A 87 6.35 -0.94 8.13
C GLY A 87 6.61 -0.59 9.60
N TYR A 88 7.83 -0.19 9.93
CA TYR A 88 8.24 0.15 11.30
C TYR A 88 7.51 1.38 11.85
N ILE A 89 7.40 2.46 11.07
CA ILE A 89 6.66 3.65 11.51
C ILE A 89 5.16 3.36 11.63
N SER A 90 4.61 2.51 10.76
CA SER A 90 3.19 2.13 10.83
C SER A 90 2.87 1.32 12.09
N THR A 91 3.74 0.39 12.49
CA THR A 91 3.52 -0.41 13.70
C THR A 91 3.62 0.44 14.97
N LEU A 92 4.52 1.44 15.00
CA LEU A 92 4.58 2.44 16.09
C LEU A 92 3.29 3.26 16.19
N ALA A 93 2.66 3.59 15.05
CA ALA A 93 1.35 4.24 15.00
C ALA A 93 0.16 3.28 15.28
N ASN A 94 0.43 2.09 15.82
CA ASN A 94 -0.55 1.06 16.19
C ASN A 94 -1.48 0.65 15.03
N GLY A 95 -0.95 0.55 13.81
CA GLY A 95 -1.76 0.16 12.65
C GLY A 95 -0.97 -0.16 11.38
N CYS A 96 -1.71 -0.27 10.28
CA CYS A 96 -1.16 -0.30 8.93
C CYS A 96 -1.72 0.90 8.16
N PRO A 97 -1.08 1.35 7.06
CA PRO A 97 -1.54 2.52 6.32
C PRO A 97 -3.01 2.39 5.90
N PHE A 98 -3.45 1.20 5.49
CA PHE A 98 -4.84 0.94 5.11
C PHE A 98 -5.84 1.14 6.27
N ARG A 99 -5.52 0.64 7.47
CA ARG A 99 -6.37 0.83 8.65
C ARG A 99 -6.48 2.31 9.03
N GLN A 100 -5.39 3.06 8.93
CA GLN A 100 -5.39 4.49 9.26
C GLN A 100 -6.24 5.31 8.28
N HIS A 101 -6.28 4.93 6.99
CA HIS A 101 -7.20 5.53 6.01
C HIS A 101 -8.66 5.29 6.38
N VAL A 102 -9.01 4.06 6.76
CA VAL A 102 -10.37 3.70 7.17
C VAL A 102 -10.80 4.43 8.45
N LEU A 103 -9.91 4.53 9.45
CA LEU A 103 -10.17 5.24 10.70
C LEU A 103 -10.26 6.76 10.52
N ALA A 104 -9.46 7.33 9.63
CA ALA A 104 -9.58 8.73 9.25
C ALA A 104 -10.97 9.01 8.63
N ALA A 105 -11.48 8.10 7.79
CA ALA A 105 -12.83 8.20 7.23
C ALA A 105 -13.95 8.02 8.28
N GLN A 106 -13.66 7.39 9.42
CA GLN A 106 -14.60 7.28 10.55
C GLN A 106 -14.56 8.50 11.50
N GLY A 107 -13.71 9.51 11.22
CA GLY A 107 -13.62 10.75 12.00
C GLY A 107 -12.64 10.69 13.19
N VAL A 108 -11.75 9.71 13.24
CA VAL A 108 -10.73 9.63 14.31
C VAL A 108 -9.59 10.61 14.02
N ILE A 109 -9.49 11.67 14.82
CA ILE A 109 -8.53 12.78 14.61
C ILE A 109 -7.08 12.30 14.63
N SER A 110 -6.72 11.38 15.52
CA SER A 110 -5.36 10.82 15.60
C SER A 110 -4.95 10.10 14.30
N SER A 111 -5.89 9.40 13.66
CA SER A 111 -5.67 8.74 12.38
C SER A 111 -5.62 9.74 11.22
N ALA A 112 -6.40 10.81 11.28
CA ALA A 112 -6.35 11.89 10.30
C ALA A 112 -5.00 12.62 10.32
N ALA A 113 -4.42 12.86 11.51
CA ALA A 113 -3.09 13.47 11.64
C ALA A 113 -1.98 12.56 11.08
N TYR A 114 -2.02 11.25 11.36
CA TYR A 114 -1.11 10.28 10.75
C TYR A 114 -1.22 10.27 9.22
N LEU A 115 -2.45 10.27 8.71
CA LEU A 115 -2.71 10.25 7.27
C LEU A 115 -2.23 11.53 6.58
N ALA A 116 -2.40 12.70 7.20
CA ALA A 116 -1.88 13.96 6.71
C ALA A 116 -0.35 13.93 6.58
N GLY A 117 0.34 13.39 7.59
CA GLY A 117 1.80 13.19 7.54
C GLY A 117 2.24 12.20 6.46
N PHE A 118 1.51 11.08 6.31
CA PHE A 118 1.77 10.08 5.26
C PHE A 118 1.61 10.67 3.85
N LEU A 119 0.54 11.43 3.60
CA LEU A 119 0.30 12.08 2.32
C LEU A 119 1.31 13.19 2.04
N ALA A 120 1.66 14.01 3.04
CA ALA A 120 2.71 15.00 2.91
C ALA A 120 4.05 14.35 2.54
N GLY A 121 4.41 13.25 3.21
CA GLY A 121 5.60 12.46 2.90
C GLY A 121 5.59 11.90 1.47
N ALA A 122 4.44 11.39 1.00
CA ALA A 122 4.29 10.90 -0.37
C ALA A 122 4.50 12.01 -1.41
N VAL A 123 3.93 13.21 -1.18
CA VAL A 123 4.11 14.37 -2.06
C VAL A 123 5.58 14.82 -2.08
N ILE A 124 6.24 14.91 -0.92
CA ILE A 124 7.66 15.27 -0.82
C ILE A 124 8.53 14.24 -1.54
N PHE A 125 8.22 12.95 -1.40
CA PHE A 125 8.95 11.89 -2.09
C PHE A 125 8.86 12.01 -3.60
N HIS A 126 7.66 12.22 -4.16
CA HIS A 126 7.49 12.37 -5.61
C HIS A 126 8.03 13.70 -6.15
N ALA A 127 7.88 14.79 -5.39
CA ALA A 127 8.30 16.13 -5.83
C ALA A 127 9.81 16.36 -5.71
N TRP A 128 10.47 15.76 -4.71
CA TRP A 128 11.86 16.05 -4.40
C TRP A 128 12.74 14.80 -4.38
N ALA A 129 12.35 13.73 -3.69
CA ALA A 129 13.20 12.55 -3.56
C ALA A 129 13.38 11.80 -4.88
N ALA A 130 12.31 11.54 -5.64
CA ALA A 130 12.36 10.85 -6.93
C ALA A 130 13.26 11.56 -7.98
N PRO A 131 13.10 12.88 -8.25
CA PRO A 131 13.99 13.58 -9.18
C PRO A 131 15.41 13.74 -8.66
N LEU A 132 15.61 13.85 -7.34
CA LEU A 132 16.93 13.87 -6.73
C LEU A 132 17.64 12.51 -6.90
N LEU A 133 16.91 11.42 -6.72
CA LEU A 133 17.41 10.05 -6.86
C LEU A 133 17.78 9.74 -8.31
N LEU A 134 16.98 10.20 -9.28
CA LEU A 134 17.32 10.12 -10.72
C LEU A 134 18.56 10.96 -11.10
N ARG A 135 18.84 12.05 -10.38
CA ARG A 135 20.04 12.89 -10.57
C ARG A 135 21.29 12.37 -9.84
N LEU A 136 21.11 11.59 -8.78
CA LEU A 136 22.18 10.96 -8.00
C LEU A 136 22.57 9.57 -8.53
N LEU A 137 21.68 8.90 -9.26
CA LEU A 137 21.94 7.61 -9.92
C LEU A 137 22.17 7.65 -11.44
N PRO A 138 22.78 8.68 -12.08
CA PRO A 138 23.30 8.49 -13.42
C PRO A 138 24.55 7.61 -13.31
N ALA A 139 24.50 6.46 -13.98
CA ALA A 139 25.62 5.52 -14.15
C ALA A 139 25.97 4.63 -12.95
N TRP A 140 25.25 3.51 -12.81
CA TRP A 140 25.87 2.22 -12.47
C TRP A 140 25.16 1.08 -13.22
N GLY A 141 25.42 0.99 -14.54
CA GLY A 141 25.08 -0.16 -15.39
C GLY A 141 23.98 0.09 -16.40
#